data_AF-A0AA86SJ17-F1
#
_entry.id   AF-A0AA86SJ17-F1
#
_cell.length_a   1.000
_cell.length_b   1.000
_cell.length_c   1.000
_cell.angle_alpha   90.00
_cell.angle_beta   90.00
_cell.angle_gamma   90.00
#
_symmetry.space_group_name_H-M   'P 1'
#
loop_
_entity.id
_entity.type
_entity.pdbx_description
1 polymer ?
#
loop_
_entity_poly.entity_id
_entity_poly.type
_entity_poly.pdbx_seq_one_letter_code
_entity_poly.pdbx_strand_id
1 'polypeptide(L)'
;MSLDTKSNFDELRWVIQIRRTLEEELGEDGEFPVSIFSVPKLLRVCEPDSYIPQQVALGPYHYWRPELYEMQRHKLAAAKRFHKQLQSLNLDNLVDQLSKLEPRIRACHHKFLDFNGDTLVWMMAIDASFLLEFLQDGTIVPRRKSSHNAILRDIVMLENQIPLFVLRKMLELKFSSLEAADDMLSRRL
;
A
#
# COMPACT_ATOMS: atom_id res chain seq x y z
N MET A 1 -14.43 28.50 16.63
CA MET A 1 -13.80 28.96 15.37
C MET A 1 -13.57 27.73 14.52
N SER A 2 -14.39 27.53 13.49
CA SER A 2 -14.24 26.44 12.51
C SER A 2 -13.06 26.77 11.61
N LEU A 3 -11.96 26.03 11.76
CA LEU A 3 -10.89 25.98 10.76
C LEU A 3 -11.43 25.16 9.60
N ASP A 4 -12.07 25.86 8.66
CA ASP A 4 -12.50 25.31 7.39
C ASP A 4 -11.23 25.12 6.54
N THR A 5 -10.55 23.99 6.74
CA THR A 5 -9.47 23.54 5.85
C THR A 5 -10.13 23.19 4.52
N LYS A 6 -10.32 24.20 3.67
CA LYS A 6 -10.59 23.99 2.26
C LYS A 6 -9.50 23.08 1.73
N SER A 7 -9.88 21.84 1.43
CA SER A 7 -9.06 20.93 0.64
C SER A 7 -8.59 21.71 -0.58
N ASN A 8 -7.27 21.89 -0.72
CA ASN A 8 -6.68 22.54 -1.87
C ASN A 8 -6.71 21.53 -3.03
N PHE A 9 -7.92 21.30 -3.56
CA PHE A 9 -8.17 20.35 -4.62
C PHE A 9 -7.45 20.81 -5.88
N ASP A 10 -6.52 19.99 -6.35
CA ASP A 10 -5.69 20.26 -7.53
C ASP A 10 -6.45 19.81 -8.78
N GLU A 11 -7.29 20.70 -9.33
CA GLU A 11 -8.13 20.41 -10.51
C GLU A 11 -7.29 19.94 -11.71
N LEU A 12 -6.11 20.53 -11.92
CA LEU A 12 -5.23 20.17 -13.03
C LEU A 12 -4.72 18.73 -12.89
N ARG A 13 -4.28 18.36 -11.68
CA ARG A 13 -3.89 16.99 -11.37
C ARG A 13 -5.04 16.02 -11.57
N TRP A 14 -6.25 16.39 -11.14
CA TRP A 14 -7.43 15.55 -11.33
C TRP A 14 -7.69 15.30 -12.83
N VAL A 15 -7.65 16.34 -13.67
CA VAL A 15 -7.84 16.19 -15.13
C VAL A 15 -6.77 15.30 -15.76
N ILE A 16 -5.49 15.51 -15.40
CA ILE A 16 -4.38 14.68 -15.90
C ILE A 16 -4.61 13.21 -15.53
N GLN A 17 -5.02 12.95 -14.29
CA GLN A 17 -5.22 11.59 -13.80
C GLN A 17 -6.41 10.91 -14.48
N ILE A 18 -7.55 11.59 -14.64
CA ILE A 18 -8.73 11.05 -15.34
C ILE A 18 -8.41 10.75 -16.79
N ARG A 19 -7.74 11.66 -17.50
CA ARG A 19 -7.35 11.45 -18.90
C ARG A 19 -6.50 10.19 -19.04
N ARG A 20 -5.47 10.05 -18.21
CA ARG A 20 -4.57 8.89 -18.24
C ARG A 20 -5.31 7.58 -17.95
N THR A 21 -6.20 7.56 -16.95
CA THR A 21 -7.02 6.39 -16.65
C THR A 21 -7.90 5.99 -17.84
N LEU A 22 -8.53 6.96 -18.51
CA LEU A 22 -9.33 6.69 -19.71
C LEU A 22 -8.48 6.20 -20.89
N GLU A 23 -7.25 6.71 -21.06
CA GLU A 23 -6.33 6.27 -22.13
C GLU A 23 -5.81 4.84 -21.91
N GLU A 24 -5.60 4.44 -20.65
CA GLU A 24 -5.11 3.10 -20.28
C GLU A 24 -6.24 2.05 -20.25
N GLU A 25 -7.47 2.39 -19.86
CA GLU A 25 -8.63 1.49 -19.97
C GLU A 25 -8.99 1.17 -21.44
N LEU A 26 -8.56 2.02 -22.38
CA LEU A 26 -8.71 1.80 -23.82
C LEU A 26 -7.57 0.94 -24.42
N GLY A 27 -6.51 0.66 -23.66
CA GLY A 27 -5.32 -0.07 -24.08
C GLY A 27 -5.00 -1.24 -23.15
N GLU A 28 -5.41 -2.44 -23.56
CA GLU A 28 -5.28 -3.76 -22.90
C GLU A 28 -6.56 -4.30 -22.24
N ASP A 29 -6.89 -5.53 -22.63
CA ASP A 29 -8.13 -6.30 -22.43
C ASP A 29 -8.32 -6.80 -20.99
N GLY A 30 -8.10 -5.94 -20.01
CA GLY A 30 -8.24 -6.27 -18.59
C GLY A 30 -8.87 -5.14 -17.80
N GLU A 31 -10.19 -5.16 -17.65
CA GLU A 31 -10.83 -4.44 -16.55
C GLU A 31 -10.10 -4.83 -15.25
N PHE A 32 -9.45 -3.88 -14.58
CA PHE A 32 -8.88 -4.12 -13.27
C PHE A 32 -10.01 -3.94 -12.25
N PRO A 33 -10.62 -5.02 -11.73
CA PRO A 33 -11.75 -4.88 -10.85
C PRO A 33 -11.34 -4.14 -9.57
N VAL A 34 -12.22 -3.26 -9.12
CA VAL A 34 -12.15 -2.68 -7.79
C VAL A 34 -12.11 -3.83 -6.77
N SER A 35 -11.10 -3.84 -5.91
CA SER A 35 -10.84 -4.92 -4.95
C SER A 35 -10.57 -4.42 -3.53
N ILE A 36 -10.27 -3.14 -3.35
CA ILE A 36 -10.02 -2.49 -2.06
C ILE A 36 -11.15 -1.49 -1.80
N PHE A 37 -12.16 -1.98 -1.08
CA PHE A 37 -13.37 -1.23 -0.82
C PHE A 37 -13.25 -0.37 0.44
N SER A 38 -13.70 0.87 0.33
CA SER A 38 -13.91 1.67 1.52
C SER A 38 -15.18 1.24 2.26
N VAL A 39 -15.10 1.23 3.58
CA VAL A 39 -16.21 0.87 4.46
C VAL A 39 -17.25 2.01 4.48
N PRO A 40 -18.55 1.69 4.30
CA PRO A 40 -19.64 2.65 4.44
C PRO A 40 -19.55 3.45 5.75
N LYS A 41 -19.84 4.75 5.66
CA LYS A 41 -19.71 5.68 6.81
C LYS A 41 -20.47 5.20 8.04
N LEU A 42 -21.67 4.65 7.85
CA LEU A 42 -22.51 4.14 8.95
C LEU A 42 -21.81 3.01 9.72
N LEU A 43 -21.26 2.02 9.03
CA LEU A 43 -20.53 0.91 9.66
C LEU A 43 -19.29 1.39 10.39
N ARG A 44 -18.57 2.36 9.81
CA ARG A 44 -17.39 2.95 10.44
C ARG A 44 -17.70 3.72 11.72
N VAL A 45 -18.88 4.34 11.81
CA VAL A 45 -19.32 5.04 13.03
C VAL A 45 -19.80 4.06 14.10
N CYS A 46 -20.46 2.97 13.69
CA CYS A 46 -20.93 1.94 14.62
C CYS A 46 -19.78 1.16 15.27
N GLU A 47 -18.71 0.87 14.50
CA GLU A 47 -17.62 0.02 14.97
C GLU A 47 -16.26 0.50 14.42
N PRO A 48 -15.76 1.67 14.87
CA PRO A 48 -14.55 2.28 14.32
C PRO A 48 -13.31 1.39 14.47
N ASP A 49 -13.19 0.66 15.58
CA ASP A 49 -12.04 -0.19 15.90
C ASP A 49 -11.87 -1.39 14.95
N SER A 50 -12.92 -1.74 14.21
CA SER A 50 -12.88 -2.85 13.23
C SER A 50 -12.43 -2.40 11.83
N TYR A 51 -12.36 -1.09 11.58
CA TYR A 51 -12.05 -0.54 10.26
C TYR A 51 -10.95 0.51 10.25
N ILE A 52 -10.55 1.03 11.41
CA ILE A 52 -9.50 2.04 11.53
C ILE A 52 -8.26 1.42 12.20
N PRO A 53 -7.12 1.33 11.48
CA PRO A 53 -5.90 0.76 12.03
C PRO A 53 -5.35 1.60 13.19
N GLN A 54 -4.75 0.93 14.17
CA GLN A 54 -4.30 1.53 15.44
C GLN A 54 -2.78 1.57 15.62
N GLN A 55 -2.04 0.82 14.81
CA GLN A 55 -0.59 0.63 14.88
C GLN A 55 0.08 0.86 13.53
N VAL A 56 -0.51 0.36 12.44
CA VAL A 56 0.07 0.48 11.09
C VAL A 56 -1.00 0.75 10.04
N ALA A 57 -0.86 1.87 9.34
CA ALA A 57 -1.57 2.09 8.09
C ALA A 57 -0.81 1.39 6.95
N LEU A 58 -1.50 0.73 6.02
CA LEU A 58 -0.97 0.24 4.76
C LEU A 58 -1.84 0.79 3.64
N GLY A 59 -1.20 1.29 2.60
CA GLY A 59 -1.88 1.92 1.48
C GLY A 59 -2.50 3.28 1.83
N PRO A 60 -3.33 3.81 0.93
CA PRO A 60 -3.61 5.25 0.87
C PRO A 60 -4.72 5.71 1.81
N TYR A 61 -5.63 4.84 2.25
CA TYR A 61 -6.82 5.28 2.99
C TYR A 61 -6.54 5.82 4.40
N HIS A 62 -5.45 5.37 5.05
CA HIS A 62 -5.09 5.77 6.41
C HIS A 62 -3.71 6.42 6.54
N TYR A 63 -3.05 6.72 5.41
CA TYR A 63 -1.63 7.10 5.41
C TYR A 63 -1.31 8.36 6.23
N TRP A 64 -2.15 9.39 6.16
CA TRP A 64 -1.92 10.70 6.79
C TRP A 64 -2.41 10.81 8.24
N ARG A 65 -2.69 9.69 8.91
CA ARG A 65 -3.13 9.70 10.29
C ARG A 65 -1.94 9.96 11.22
N PRO A 66 -1.88 11.09 11.94
CA PRO A 66 -0.75 11.42 12.81
C PRO A 66 -0.48 10.35 13.86
N GLU A 67 -1.52 9.66 14.33
CA GLU A 67 -1.45 8.60 15.33
C GLU A 67 -0.61 7.39 14.86
N LEU A 68 -0.45 7.22 13.55
CA LEU A 68 0.24 6.09 12.92
C LEU A 68 1.66 6.44 12.43
N TYR A 69 2.13 7.68 12.67
CA TYR A 69 3.42 8.16 12.16
C TYR A 69 4.62 7.46 12.79
N GLU A 70 4.52 7.00 14.04
CA GLU A 70 5.59 6.24 14.70
C GLU A 70 5.98 4.97 13.93
N MET A 71 5.02 4.35 13.25
CA MET A 71 5.29 3.15 12.45
C MET A 71 6.04 3.45 11.15
N GLN A 72 6.01 4.69 10.66
CA GLN A 72 6.70 5.06 9.42
C GLN A 72 8.21 4.83 9.51
N ARG A 73 8.82 5.05 10.69
CA ARG A 73 10.25 4.74 10.91
C ARG A 73 10.56 3.26 10.74
N HIS A 74 9.68 2.37 11.21
CA HIS A 74 9.85 0.93 11.10
C HIS A 74 9.69 0.46 9.66
N LYS A 75 8.73 1.03 8.92
CA LYS A 75 8.55 0.75 7.49
C LYS A 75 9.73 1.21 6.65
N LEU A 76 10.27 2.40 6.90
CA LEU A 76 11.48 2.89 6.22
C LEU A 76 12.69 2.01 6.54
N ALA A 77 12.81 1.52 7.78
CA ALA A 77 13.86 0.58 8.14
C ALA A 77 13.71 -0.76 7.40
N ALA A 78 12.47 -1.24 7.24
CA ALA A 78 12.17 -2.45 6.46
C ALA A 78 12.48 -2.26 4.97
N ALA A 79 12.06 -1.15 4.38
CA ALA A 79 12.40 -0.79 3.01
C ALA A 79 13.91 -0.75 2.76
N LYS A 80 14.69 -0.18 3.71
CA LYS A 80 16.17 -0.20 3.63
C LYS A 80 16.75 -1.61 3.68
N ARG A 81 16.19 -2.52 4.50
CA ARG A 81 16.65 -3.91 4.58
C ARG A 81 16.26 -4.70 3.33
N PHE A 82 15.01 -4.57 2.89
CA PHE A 82 14.53 -5.15 1.65
C PHE A 82 15.41 -4.73 0.47
N HIS A 83 15.71 -3.43 0.37
CA HIS A 83 16.58 -2.90 -0.66
C HIS A 83 17.99 -3.51 -0.63
N LYS A 84 18.61 -3.67 0.54
CA LYS A 84 19.92 -4.34 0.67
C LYS A 84 19.91 -5.81 0.20
N GLN A 85 18.75 -6.45 0.17
CA GLN A 85 18.60 -7.83 -0.32
C GLN A 85 18.43 -7.91 -1.84
N LEU A 86 18.11 -6.79 -2.51
CA LEU A 86 18.06 -6.73 -3.96
C LEU A 86 19.49 -6.75 -4.50
N GLN A 87 19.90 -7.88 -5.08
CA GLN A 87 21.30 -8.19 -5.40
C GLN A 87 21.97 -7.31 -6.47
N SER A 88 21.25 -6.34 -7.07
CA SER A 88 21.79 -5.44 -8.10
C SER A 88 20.91 -4.22 -8.44
N LEU A 89 19.71 -4.10 -7.87
CA LEU A 89 18.77 -3.03 -8.22
C LEU A 89 18.91 -1.85 -7.27
N ASN A 90 19.11 -0.65 -7.80
CA ASN A 90 18.95 0.57 -7.02
C ASN A 90 17.45 0.80 -6.69
N LEU A 91 17.18 1.58 -5.65
CA LEU A 91 15.81 1.88 -5.20
C LEU A 91 14.99 2.60 -6.28
N ASP A 92 15.65 3.38 -7.12
CA ASP A 92 14.99 4.11 -8.21
C ASP A 92 14.43 3.14 -9.26
N ASN A 93 15.17 2.09 -9.64
CA ASN A 93 14.64 1.09 -10.57
C ASN A 93 13.44 0.32 -9.98
N LEU A 94 13.43 0.06 -8.66
CA LEU A 94 12.26 -0.53 -7.99
C LEU A 94 11.02 0.36 -8.17
N VAL A 95 11.19 1.66 -7.92
CA VAL A 95 10.13 2.66 -8.04
C VAL A 95 9.70 2.83 -9.50
N ASP A 96 10.62 2.82 -10.46
CA ASP A 96 10.28 2.86 -11.89
C ASP A 96 9.45 1.65 -12.33
N GLN A 97 9.77 0.45 -11.85
CA GLN A 97 8.98 -0.74 -12.14
C GLN A 97 7.58 -0.68 -11.50
N LEU A 98 7.47 -0.15 -10.29
CA LEU A 98 6.18 0.04 -9.62
C LEU A 98 5.36 1.19 -10.23
N SER A 99 6.01 2.20 -10.82
CA SER A 99 5.34 3.33 -11.47
C SER A 99 4.49 2.89 -12.67
N LYS A 100 4.90 1.82 -13.36
CA LYS A 100 4.10 1.19 -14.44
C LYS A 100 2.82 0.53 -13.92
N LEU A 101 2.76 0.21 -12.63
CA LEU A 101 1.59 -0.41 -11.99
C LEU A 101 0.68 0.62 -11.33
N GLU A 102 1.08 1.89 -11.29
CA GLU A 102 0.38 2.94 -10.58
C GLU A 102 -1.10 3.13 -11.01
N PRO A 103 -1.44 3.06 -12.31
CA PRO A 103 -2.83 3.12 -12.73
C PRO A 103 -3.66 1.95 -12.22
N ARG A 104 -3.10 0.75 -12.31
CA ARG A 104 -3.70 -0.47 -11.80
C ARG A 104 -3.89 -0.41 -10.28
N ILE A 105 -2.93 0.18 -9.54
CA ILE A 105 -3.06 0.43 -8.11
C ILE A 105 -4.28 1.31 -7.85
N ARG A 106 -4.48 2.40 -8.61
CA ARG A 106 -5.66 3.25 -8.46
C ARG A 106 -6.96 2.52 -8.77
N ALA A 107 -7.01 1.78 -9.87
CA ALA A 107 -8.20 1.04 -10.29
C ALA A 107 -8.67 0.02 -9.23
N CYS A 108 -7.74 -0.56 -8.46
CA CYS A 108 -8.10 -1.46 -7.37
C CYS A 108 -8.80 -0.77 -6.20
N HIS A 109 -8.65 0.54 -6.03
CA HIS A 109 -9.25 1.28 -4.92
C HIS A 109 -10.62 1.84 -5.31
N HIS A 110 -11.64 1.52 -4.51
CA HIS A 110 -13.00 2.03 -4.72
C HIS A 110 -13.09 3.57 -4.68
N LYS A 111 -12.25 4.22 -3.87
CA LYS A 111 -12.21 5.69 -3.79
C LYS A 111 -11.17 6.28 -4.72
N PHE A 112 -11.50 7.45 -5.28
CA PHE A 112 -10.51 8.30 -5.92
C PHE A 112 -9.36 8.62 -4.95
N LEU A 113 -8.14 8.38 -5.39
CA LEU A 113 -6.91 8.63 -4.65
C LEU A 113 -6.34 9.99 -5.05
N ASP A 114 -6.44 10.99 -4.19
CA ASP A 114 -5.86 12.32 -4.45
C ASP A 114 -4.38 12.39 -4.05
N PHE A 115 -3.58 11.59 -4.74
CA PHE A 115 -2.13 11.55 -4.60
C PHE A 115 -1.53 11.78 -5.99
N ASN A 116 -0.40 12.48 -6.07
CA ASN A 116 0.41 12.38 -7.30
C ASN A 116 0.94 10.94 -7.45
N GLY A 117 1.29 10.55 -8.68
CA GLY A 117 1.72 9.19 -9.00
C GLY A 117 2.91 8.73 -8.15
N ASP A 118 3.96 9.55 -8.09
CA ASP A 118 5.18 9.23 -7.34
C ASP A 118 4.89 8.96 -5.86
N THR A 119 4.05 9.78 -5.23
CA THR A 119 3.69 9.60 -3.81
C THR A 119 2.97 8.27 -3.59
N LEU A 120 2.06 7.91 -4.50
CA LEU A 120 1.34 6.64 -4.42
C LEU A 120 2.30 5.46 -4.61
N VAL A 121 3.23 5.56 -5.56
CA VAL A 121 4.23 4.51 -5.82
C VAL A 121 5.17 4.33 -4.64
N TRP A 122 5.70 5.43 -4.09
CA TRP A 122 6.57 5.39 -2.91
C TRP A 122 5.88 4.82 -1.69
N MET A 123 4.60 5.17 -1.49
CA MET A 123 3.77 4.58 -0.45
C MET A 123 3.67 3.06 -0.63
N MET A 124 3.36 2.59 -1.83
CA MET A 124 3.29 1.16 -2.14
C MET A 124 4.62 0.45 -1.90
N ALA A 125 5.74 1.03 -2.34
CA ALA A 125 7.07 0.44 -2.16
C ALA A 125 7.45 0.27 -0.68
N ILE A 126 7.20 1.30 0.13
CA ILE A 126 7.50 1.31 1.57
C ILE A 126 6.60 0.32 2.32
N ASP A 127 5.29 0.36 2.06
CA ASP A 127 4.31 -0.49 2.74
C ASP A 127 4.46 -1.95 2.34
N ALA A 128 4.71 -2.24 1.06
CA ALA A 128 4.98 -3.59 0.59
C ALA A 128 6.28 -4.15 1.18
N SER A 129 7.34 -3.35 1.28
CA SER A 129 8.59 -3.78 1.91
C SER A 129 8.38 -4.17 3.38
N PHE A 130 7.64 -3.33 4.12
CA PHE A 130 7.29 -3.62 5.50
C PHE A 130 6.45 -4.89 5.63
N LEU A 131 5.40 -5.04 4.80
CA LEU A 131 4.51 -6.18 4.86
C LEU A 131 5.26 -7.49 4.53
N LEU A 132 6.10 -7.49 3.50
CA LEU A 132 6.90 -8.66 3.13
C LEU A 132 7.85 -9.08 4.25
N GLU A 133 8.54 -8.13 4.88
CA GLU A 133 9.42 -8.44 6.01
C GLU A 133 8.61 -8.92 7.23
N PHE A 134 7.44 -8.32 7.47
CA PHE A 134 6.56 -8.74 8.56
C PHE A 134 6.09 -10.20 8.38
N LEU A 135 5.74 -10.58 7.15
CA LEU A 135 5.33 -11.94 6.79
C LEU A 135 6.48 -12.95 6.78
N GLN A 136 7.71 -12.52 6.45
CA GLN A 136 8.89 -13.39 6.40
C GLN A 136 9.43 -13.73 7.79
N ASP A 137 9.63 -12.70 8.62
CA ASP A 137 10.41 -12.83 9.84
C ASP A 137 9.58 -12.68 11.12
N GLY A 138 8.43 -12.00 11.10
CA GLY A 138 7.67 -11.65 12.31
C GLY A 138 8.47 -10.84 13.36
N THR A 139 9.68 -10.37 13.03
CA THR A 139 10.67 -9.80 13.97
C THR A 139 10.64 -8.27 14.07
N ILE A 140 9.87 -7.57 13.23
CA ILE A 140 9.90 -6.09 13.14
C ILE A 140 9.44 -5.42 14.45
N VAL A 141 8.73 -6.15 15.31
CA VAL A 141 8.17 -5.64 16.55
C VAL A 141 8.93 -6.27 17.72
N PRO A 142 9.36 -5.50 18.74
CA PRO A 142 9.94 -6.11 19.94
C PRO A 142 9.01 -7.21 20.41
N ARG A 143 9.58 -8.39 20.72
CA ARG A 143 8.98 -9.73 20.90
C ARG A 143 7.88 -9.86 21.99
N ARG A 144 7.10 -8.81 22.23
CA ARG A 144 5.84 -8.83 22.97
C ARG A 144 4.76 -9.29 22.01
N LYS A 145 4.27 -10.52 22.23
CA LYS A 145 3.17 -11.15 21.47
C LYS A 145 1.97 -10.20 21.26
N SER A 146 1.71 -9.30 22.21
CA SER A 146 0.63 -8.30 22.15
C SER A 146 0.78 -7.31 20.98
N SER A 147 1.99 -6.83 20.70
CA SER A 147 2.23 -5.84 19.64
C SER A 147 2.19 -6.49 18.26
N HIS A 148 2.66 -7.73 18.13
CA HIS A 148 2.54 -8.51 16.90
C HIS A 148 1.06 -8.77 16.54
N ASN A 149 0.23 -9.16 17.51
CA ASN A 149 -1.19 -9.37 17.29
C ASN A 149 -1.94 -8.07 16.93
N ALA A 150 -1.52 -6.93 17.48
CA ALA A 150 -2.11 -5.64 17.14
C ALA A 150 -1.83 -5.25 15.68
N ILE A 151 -0.60 -5.45 15.22
CA ILE A 151 -0.22 -5.20 13.82
C ILE A 151 -0.91 -6.19 12.87
N LEU A 152 -1.01 -7.48 13.23
CA LEU A 152 -1.77 -8.45 12.45
C LEU A 152 -3.24 -8.03 12.28
N ARG A 153 -3.89 -7.55 13.35
CA ARG A 153 -5.27 -7.05 13.28
C ARG A 153 -5.39 -5.91 12.28
N ASP A 154 -4.47 -4.95 12.30
CA ASP A 154 -4.47 -3.85 11.36
C ASP A 154 -4.25 -4.33 9.91
N ILE A 155 -3.32 -5.26 9.68
CA ILE A 155 -2.99 -5.79 8.34
C ILE A 155 -4.21 -6.45 7.68
N VAL A 156 -5.14 -7.01 8.45
CA VAL A 156 -6.34 -7.68 7.89
C VAL A 156 -7.57 -6.76 7.77
N MET A 157 -7.45 -5.48 8.13
CA MET A 157 -8.57 -4.54 8.00
C MET A 157 -8.84 -4.17 6.54
N LEU A 158 -10.13 -4.08 6.17
CA LEU A 158 -10.58 -3.81 4.80
C LEU A 158 -10.03 -2.50 4.20
N GLU A 159 -9.97 -1.43 5.01
CA GLU A 159 -9.45 -0.14 4.54
C GLU A 159 -7.92 -0.06 4.59
N ASN A 160 -7.23 -1.13 5.01
CA ASN A 160 -5.79 -1.14 5.29
C ASN A 160 -5.03 -2.11 4.39
N GLN A 161 -5.38 -2.15 3.10
CA GLN A 161 -4.88 -3.16 2.16
C GLN A 161 -4.00 -2.54 1.08
N ILE A 162 -3.07 -3.36 0.58
CA ILE A 162 -2.30 -3.09 -0.64
C ILE A 162 -2.59 -4.18 -1.67
N PRO A 163 -2.61 -3.88 -2.98
CA PRO A 163 -2.92 -4.90 -3.98
C PRO A 163 -1.86 -6.01 -4.01
N LEU A 164 -2.29 -7.28 -4.06
CA LEU A 164 -1.40 -8.45 -4.05
C LEU A 164 -0.35 -8.44 -5.18
N PHE A 165 -0.70 -7.89 -6.35
CA PHE A 165 0.23 -7.82 -7.48
C PHE A 165 1.44 -6.90 -7.18
N VAL A 166 1.31 -5.93 -6.27
CA VAL A 166 2.44 -5.10 -5.80
C VAL A 166 3.43 -5.98 -5.03
N LEU A 167 2.93 -6.81 -4.12
CA LEU A 167 3.76 -7.77 -3.36
C LEU A 167 4.45 -8.76 -4.29
N ARG A 168 3.72 -9.30 -5.28
CA ARG A 168 4.30 -10.18 -6.31
C ARG A 168 5.43 -9.50 -7.06
N LYS A 169 5.22 -8.26 -7.51
CA LYS A 169 6.26 -7.51 -8.24
C LYS A 169 7.51 -7.29 -7.39
N MET A 170 7.34 -6.94 -6.11
CA MET A 170 8.44 -6.78 -5.16
C MET A 170 9.24 -8.09 -5.01
N LEU A 171 8.55 -9.23 -4.87
CA LEU A 171 9.19 -10.54 -4.71
C LEU A 171 9.87 -11.05 -5.98
N GLU A 172 9.27 -10.82 -7.15
CA GLU A 172 9.88 -11.10 -8.45
C GLU A 172 11.25 -10.40 -8.56
N LEU A 173 11.32 -9.13 -8.15
CA LEU A 173 12.56 -8.36 -8.13
C LEU A 173 13.57 -8.86 -7.09
N LYS A 174 13.10 -9.45 -5.99
CA LYS A 174 13.96 -10.02 -4.93
C LYS A 174 14.55 -11.38 -5.32
N PHE A 175 13.74 -12.26 -5.92
CA PHE A 175 14.13 -13.65 -6.21
C PHE A 175 14.49 -13.91 -7.67
N SER A 176 14.32 -12.93 -8.56
CA SER A 176 14.49 -13.08 -10.01
C SER A 176 13.65 -14.22 -10.63
N SER A 177 12.60 -14.68 -9.93
CA SER A 177 11.68 -15.74 -10.38
C SER A 177 10.29 -15.52 -9.77
N LEU A 178 9.26 -15.61 -10.63
CA LEU A 178 7.85 -15.45 -10.26
C LEU A 178 7.31 -16.68 -9.50
N GLU A 179 7.82 -17.87 -9.78
CA GLU A 179 7.44 -19.11 -9.08
C GLU A 179 7.85 -19.08 -7.60
N ALA A 180 9.05 -18.56 -7.31
CA ALA A 180 9.52 -18.39 -5.94
C ALA A 180 8.70 -17.33 -5.19
N ALA A 181 8.23 -16.29 -5.89
CA ALA A 181 7.36 -15.27 -5.32
C ALA A 181 5.99 -15.83 -4.93
N ASP A 182 5.37 -16.59 -5.83
CA ASP A 182 4.05 -17.20 -5.60
C ASP A 182 4.09 -18.30 -4.53
N ASP A 183 5.13 -19.12 -4.48
CA ASP A 183 5.32 -20.11 -3.41
C ASP A 183 5.50 -19.43 -2.03
N MET A 184 6.23 -18.31 -1.96
CA MET A 184 6.39 -17.56 -0.72
C MET A 184 5.06 -16.95 -0.22
N LEU A 185 4.26 -16.39 -1.13
CA LEU A 185 2.96 -15.82 -0.77
C LEU A 185 1.97 -16.90 -0.35
N SER A 186 1.90 -18.01 -1.08
CA SER A 186 0.95 -19.12 -0.82
C SER A 186 1.18 -19.83 0.50
N ARG A 187 2.41 -19.80 1.04
CA ARG A 187 2.72 -20.37 2.37
C ARG A 187 2.36 -19.47 3.53
N ARG A 188 2.03 -18.20 3.27
CA ARG A 188 1.96 -17.13 4.29
C ARG A 188 0.63 -16.37 4.33
N LEU A 189 -0.14 -16.42 3.25
CA LEU A 189 -1.52 -15.94 3.14
C LEU A 189 -2.48 -17.12 3.18
#